data_AF-A0A0E0JNR4-F1
#
_entry.id   AF-A0A0E0JNR4-F1
#
_cell.length_a   1.000
_cell.length_b   1.000
_cell.length_c   1.000
_cell.angle_alpha   90.00
_cell.angle_beta   90.00
_cell.angle_gamma   90.00
#
_symmetry.space_group_name_H-M   'P 1'
#
loop_
_entity.id
_entity.type
_entity.pdbx_description
1 polymer ?
#
loop_
_entity_poly.entity_id
_entity_poly.type
_entity_poly.pdbx_seq_one_letter_code
_entity_poly.pdbx_strand_id
1 'polypeptide(L)'
;MEAFPYLQAPILRFLVGSVYGVPAIRSQDVIGCGYNLNGIQRIKVGGALWIPITQPDENAHYGGRFQQCDRRIKGRSHFCCINCRLMQVHIGIGMAMAQRLVECAATFGQPIHVLDRLCRQCLRVFCSESCPDHLSHQHPDGNAAAALVEPIIIEQTNGWAAIELGQLPAGLAQNIQMVLSEDGRDMCPIQRLRPGCLFVIFS
;
A
#
# COMPACT_ATOMS: atom_id res chain seq x y z
N MET A 1 -4.73 -9.36 38.22
CA MET A 1 -4.64 -10.45 37.21
C MET A 1 -6.02 -10.53 36.58
N GLU A 2 -6.31 -9.62 35.65
CA GLU A 2 -7.61 -9.52 35.00
C GLU A 2 -7.48 -10.11 33.60
N ALA A 3 -8.24 -11.17 33.35
CA ALA A 3 -8.36 -11.80 32.06
C ALA A 3 -9.26 -10.94 31.17
N PHE A 4 -8.73 -10.43 30.07
CA PHE A 4 -9.51 -9.79 29.02
C PHE A 4 -10.29 -10.85 28.23
N PRO A 5 -11.63 -10.83 28.21
CA PRO A 5 -12.42 -11.73 27.39
C PRO A 5 -12.65 -11.08 26.03
N TYR A 6 -11.63 -11.00 25.19
CA TYR A 6 -11.85 -10.72 23.77
C TYR A 6 -12.25 -12.03 23.09
N LEU A 7 -13.57 -12.22 23.05
CA LEU A 7 -14.34 -12.97 22.06
C LEU A 7 -13.49 -13.58 20.94
N GLN A 8 -13.48 -14.91 20.89
CA GLN A 8 -13.13 -15.71 19.71
C GLN A 8 -14.12 -15.40 18.58
N ALA A 9 -14.00 -14.22 17.94
CA ALA A 9 -14.59 -14.01 16.64
C ALA A 9 -13.81 -14.88 15.64
N PRO A 10 -14.47 -15.65 14.76
CA PRO A 10 -13.76 -16.37 13.71
C PRO A 10 -12.93 -15.35 12.92
N ILE A 11 -11.61 -15.56 12.89
CA ILE A 11 -10.70 -14.73 12.10
C ILE A 11 -11.09 -14.92 10.64
N LEU A 12 -11.93 -14.02 10.12
CA LEU A 12 -12.23 -13.94 8.69
C LEU A 12 -10.95 -13.53 7.97
N ARG A 13 -10.28 -14.51 7.35
CA ARG A 13 -9.09 -14.30 6.53
C ARG A 13 -9.52 -13.94 5.12
N PHE A 14 -9.66 -12.64 4.84
CA PHE A 14 -9.85 -12.16 3.48
C PHE A 14 -8.50 -12.08 2.78
N LEU A 15 -8.35 -12.72 1.62
CA LEU A 15 -7.24 -12.40 0.74
C LEU A 15 -7.61 -11.15 -0.07
N VAL A 16 -7.07 -10.00 0.33
CA VAL A 16 -7.11 -8.79 -0.49
C VAL A 16 -5.98 -8.88 -1.50
N GLY A 17 -6.31 -8.78 -2.79
CA GLY A 17 -5.37 -8.77 -3.90
C GLY A 17 -5.51 -7.50 -4.74
N SER A 18 -4.49 -7.19 -5.54
CA SER A 18 -4.59 -6.16 -6.58
C SER A 18 -5.09 -6.79 -7.87
N VAL A 19 -6.19 -6.26 -8.41
CA VAL A 19 -6.77 -6.66 -9.70
C VAL A 19 -6.80 -5.44 -10.60
N TYR A 20 -5.94 -5.41 -11.62
CA TYR A 20 -5.76 -4.25 -12.50
C TYR A 20 -5.49 -2.95 -11.72
N GLY A 21 -4.65 -3.01 -10.69
CA GLY A 21 -4.35 -1.84 -9.84
C GLY A 21 -5.38 -1.53 -8.76
N VAL A 22 -6.47 -2.29 -8.67
CA VAL A 22 -7.58 -2.04 -7.75
C VAL A 22 -7.58 -3.07 -6.61
N PRO A 23 -7.65 -2.67 -5.34
CA PRO A 23 -7.85 -3.59 -4.22
C PRO A 23 -9.17 -4.34 -4.37
N ALA A 24 -9.11 -5.66 -4.35
CA ALA A 24 -10.25 -6.54 -4.50
C ALA A 24 -10.13 -7.78 -3.62
N ILE A 25 -11.26 -8.37 -3.24
CA ILE A 25 -11.32 -9.63 -2.49
C ILE A 25 -11.88 -10.75 -3.36
N ARG A 26 -11.41 -11.98 -3.18
CA ARG A 26 -12.02 -13.11 -3.90
C ARG A 26 -13.43 -13.34 -3.39
N SER A 27 -14.35 -13.62 -4.31
CA SER A 27 -15.76 -13.86 -3.97
C SER A 27 -15.96 -15.07 -3.05
N GLN A 28 -15.04 -16.02 -3.07
CA GLN A 28 -15.08 -17.22 -2.22
C GLN A 28 -14.67 -16.93 -0.76
N ASP A 29 -13.77 -15.96 -0.53
CA ASP A 29 -13.21 -15.66 0.79
C ASP A 29 -14.19 -14.87 1.66
N VAL A 30 -15.27 -14.38 1.06
CA VAL A 30 -16.31 -13.55 1.71
C VAL A 30 -17.62 -14.29 1.96
N ILE A 31 -17.66 -15.58 1.67
CA ILE A 31 -18.82 -16.41 2.01
C ILE A 31 -18.97 -16.41 3.54
N GLY A 32 -20.15 -16.03 4.03
CA GLY A 32 -20.43 -15.99 5.47
C GLY A 32 -19.88 -14.76 6.19
N CYS A 33 -19.34 -13.75 5.50
CA CYS A 33 -18.83 -12.52 6.13
C CYS A 33 -19.93 -11.62 6.76
N GLY A 34 -21.21 -12.01 6.65
CA GLY A 34 -22.36 -11.27 7.19
C GLY A 34 -22.76 -10.04 6.39
N TYR A 35 -21.83 -9.41 5.67
CA TYR A 35 -22.13 -8.29 4.78
C TYR A 35 -22.72 -8.78 3.46
N ASN A 36 -23.84 -8.18 3.06
CA ASN A 36 -24.45 -8.49 1.78
C ASN A 36 -23.57 -7.93 0.65
N LEU A 37 -23.17 -8.78 -0.30
CA LEU A 37 -22.32 -8.43 -1.45
C LEU A 37 -23.06 -8.58 -2.81
N ASN A 38 -24.37 -8.84 -2.77
CA ASN A 38 -25.21 -8.96 -3.97
C ASN A 38 -25.31 -7.65 -4.75
N GLY A 39 -25.29 -7.71 -6.08
CA GLY A 39 -25.35 -6.52 -6.92
C GLY A 39 -24.03 -5.75 -7.05
N ILE A 40 -22.99 -6.06 -6.27
CA ILE A 40 -21.65 -5.52 -6.54
C ILE A 40 -21.07 -6.26 -7.75
N GLN A 41 -20.51 -5.50 -8.70
CA GLN A 41 -19.86 -6.10 -9.86
C GLN A 41 -18.67 -6.98 -9.47
N ARG A 42 -18.40 -7.99 -10.31
CA ARG A 42 -17.28 -8.93 -10.14
C ARG A 42 -16.36 -8.90 -11.34
N ILE A 43 -15.06 -8.89 -11.10
CA ILE A 43 -14.02 -8.95 -12.13
C ILE A 43 -13.51 -10.39 -12.22
N LYS A 44 -13.46 -10.95 -13.44
CA LYS A 44 -12.93 -12.30 -13.66
C LYS A 44 -11.46 -12.21 -14.05
N VAL A 45 -10.57 -12.74 -13.22
CA VAL A 45 -9.12 -12.80 -13.48
C VAL A 45 -8.59 -14.16 -13.09
N GLY A 46 -7.84 -14.80 -14.00
CA GLY A 46 -7.24 -16.12 -13.74
C GLY A 46 -8.26 -17.19 -13.36
N GLY A 47 -9.48 -17.13 -13.93
CA GLY A 47 -10.57 -18.05 -13.60
C GLY A 47 -11.33 -17.73 -12.30
N ALA A 48 -10.80 -16.87 -11.43
CA ALA A 48 -11.45 -16.46 -10.18
C ALA A 48 -12.29 -15.20 -10.34
N LEU A 49 -13.32 -15.05 -9.49
CA LEU A 49 -14.17 -13.86 -9.40
C LEU A 49 -13.77 -12.98 -8.22
N TRP A 50 -13.46 -11.73 -8.50
CA TRP A 50 -13.01 -10.74 -7.52
C TRP A 50 -14.06 -9.64 -7.36
N ILE A 51 -14.28 -9.20 -6.13
CA ILE A 51 -15.19 -8.12 -5.76
C ILE A 51 -14.31 -6.89 -5.46
N PRO A 52 -14.41 -5.81 -6.25
CA PRO A 52 -13.65 -4.58 -6.00
C PRO A 52 -14.02 -3.97 -4.65
N ILE A 53 -13.03 -3.59 -3.85
CA ILE A 53 -13.26 -2.85 -2.60
C ILE A 53 -13.45 -1.37 -2.92
N THR A 54 -12.53 -0.79 -3.69
CA THR A 54 -12.59 0.59 -4.21
C THR A 54 -13.04 0.62 -5.67
N GLN A 55 -13.26 1.82 -6.21
CA GLN A 55 -13.74 2.00 -7.57
C GLN A 55 -12.74 1.42 -8.58
N PRO A 56 -13.15 0.49 -9.46
CA PRO A 56 -12.28 0.00 -10.51
C PRO A 56 -12.23 0.95 -11.70
N ASP A 57 -11.20 0.80 -12.53
CA ASP A 57 -11.09 1.48 -13.82
C ASP A 57 -12.29 1.20 -14.72
N GLU A 58 -12.59 2.16 -15.60
CA GLU A 58 -13.72 2.05 -16.51
C GLU A 58 -13.49 1.00 -17.58
N ASN A 59 -14.46 0.11 -17.74
CA ASN A 59 -14.51 -0.81 -18.86
C ASN A 59 -15.56 -0.32 -19.87
N ALA A 60 -15.10 0.13 -21.03
CA ALA A 60 -15.95 0.67 -22.09
C ALA A 60 -17.02 -0.32 -22.59
N HIS A 61 -16.80 -1.63 -22.43
CA HIS A 61 -17.75 -2.67 -22.83
C HIS A 61 -18.97 -2.78 -21.89
N TYR A 62 -18.94 -2.15 -20.73
CA TYR A 62 -20.07 -2.15 -19.80
C TYR A 62 -21.08 -1.08 -20.19
N GLY A 63 -22.31 -1.51 -20.47
CA GLY A 63 -23.41 -0.62 -20.90
C GLY A 63 -24.18 0.05 -19.76
N GLY A 64 -24.02 -0.37 -18.50
CA GLY A 64 -24.68 0.23 -17.35
C GLY A 64 -23.81 1.30 -16.68
N ARG A 65 -24.42 2.17 -15.87
CA ARG A 65 -23.75 3.16 -15.03
C ARG A 65 -24.32 3.14 -13.61
N PHE A 66 -23.47 3.30 -12.60
CA PHE A 66 -23.94 3.53 -11.24
C PHE A 66 -24.11 5.04 -11.02
N GLN A 67 -25.33 5.46 -10.68
CA GLN A 67 -25.73 6.87 -10.70
C GLN A 67 -24.88 7.78 -9.79
N GLN A 68 -24.39 7.28 -8.65
CA GLN A 68 -23.71 8.14 -7.67
C GLN A 68 -22.24 8.43 -7.99
N CYS A 69 -21.50 7.49 -8.60
CA CYS A 69 -20.10 7.73 -8.98
C CYS A 69 -19.89 7.79 -10.50
N ASP A 70 -20.97 7.69 -11.28
CA ASP A 70 -21.00 7.67 -12.75
C ASP A 70 -20.11 6.60 -13.41
N ARG A 71 -19.58 5.63 -12.65
CA ARG A 71 -18.75 4.56 -13.18
C ARG A 71 -19.59 3.53 -13.92
N ARG A 72 -18.98 2.97 -14.98
CA ARG A 72 -19.59 1.88 -15.75
C ARG A 72 -19.69 0.59 -14.92
N ILE A 73 -20.81 -0.10 -15.05
CA ILE A 73 -21.12 -1.36 -14.35
C ILE A 73 -21.67 -2.41 -15.32
N LYS A 74 -21.42 -3.69 -15.03
CA LYS A 74 -22.03 -4.81 -15.75
C LYS A 74 -23.55 -4.74 -15.64
N GLY A 75 -24.26 -5.16 -16.69
CA GLY A 75 -25.72 -5.00 -16.78
C GLY A 75 -26.54 -5.66 -15.65
N ARG A 76 -25.99 -6.66 -14.94
CA ARG A 76 -26.64 -7.30 -13.78
C ARG A 76 -26.11 -6.79 -12.42
N SER A 77 -25.32 -5.73 -12.42
CA SER A 77 -24.75 -5.14 -11.21
C SER A 77 -25.46 -3.82 -10.91
N HIS A 78 -25.56 -3.51 -9.63
CA HIS A 78 -26.13 -2.27 -9.09
C HIS A 78 -25.05 -1.35 -8.50
N PHE A 79 -23.89 -1.91 -8.12
CA PHE A 79 -22.79 -1.16 -7.50
C PHE A 79 -21.46 -1.45 -8.17
N CYS A 80 -20.61 -0.42 -8.20
CA CYS A 80 -19.28 -0.47 -8.78
C CYS A 80 -18.26 -1.25 -7.91
N CYS A 81 -18.41 -1.20 -6.60
CA CYS A 81 -17.51 -1.77 -5.59
C CYS A 81 -18.18 -1.82 -4.21
N ILE A 82 -17.49 -2.34 -3.20
CA ILE A 82 -17.96 -2.35 -1.80
C ILE A 82 -18.15 -0.94 -1.25
N ASN A 83 -17.22 -0.02 -1.53
CA ASN A 83 -17.36 1.38 -1.10
C ASN A 83 -18.63 2.03 -1.69
N CYS A 84 -18.86 1.89 -2.99
CA CYS A 84 -20.08 2.34 -3.68
C CYS A 84 -21.37 1.81 -3.00
N ARG A 85 -21.35 0.58 -2.49
CA ARG A 85 -22.49 0.00 -1.78
C ARG A 85 -22.67 0.57 -0.37
N LEU A 86 -21.59 0.73 0.40
CA LEU A 86 -21.64 1.31 1.74
C LEU A 86 -22.20 2.74 1.73
N MET A 87 -21.93 3.49 0.67
CA MET A 87 -22.46 4.84 0.46
C MET A 87 -23.98 4.88 0.19
N GLN A 88 -24.62 3.76 -0.14
CA GLN A 88 -26.05 3.67 -0.45
C GLN A 88 -26.83 2.82 0.58
N VAL A 89 -26.18 1.84 1.20
CA VAL A 89 -26.82 0.91 2.13
C VAL A 89 -26.24 1.13 3.52
N HIS A 90 -26.99 1.87 4.33
CA HIS A 90 -26.56 2.34 5.65
C HIS A 90 -27.01 1.44 6.82
N ILE A 91 -27.68 0.31 6.54
CA ILE A 91 -28.14 -0.63 7.56
C ILE A 91 -27.79 -2.08 7.14
N GLY A 92 -27.40 -2.91 8.10
CA GLY A 92 -27.18 -4.34 7.88
C GLY A 92 -26.07 -4.98 8.72
N ILE A 93 -26.06 -6.32 8.72
CA ILE A 93 -25.02 -7.13 9.36
C ILE A 93 -23.71 -6.97 8.57
N GLY A 94 -22.57 -6.99 9.27
CA GLY A 94 -21.23 -6.95 8.64
C GLY A 94 -20.80 -5.57 8.10
N MET A 95 -21.54 -4.50 8.38
CA MET A 95 -21.19 -3.14 7.95
C MET A 95 -19.86 -2.64 8.49
N ALA A 96 -19.61 -2.79 9.80
CA ALA A 96 -18.36 -2.33 10.41
C ALA A 96 -17.13 -3.02 9.80
N MET A 97 -17.26 -4.30 9.44
CA MET A 97 -16.22 -5.04 8.73
C MET A 97 -16.01 -4.50 7.32
N ALA A 98 -17.09 -4.22 6.57
CA ALA A 98 -16.99 -3.65 5.23
C ALA A 98 -16.37 -2.23 5.25
N GLN A 99 -16.70 -1.41 6.26
CA GLN A 99 -16.08 -0.09 6.47
C GLN A 99 -14.57 -0.23 6.70
N ARG A 100 -14.16 -1.07 7.65
CA ARG A 100 -12.74 -1.37 7.91
C ARG A 100 -12.03 -1.89 6.66
N LEU A 101 -12.70 -2.71 5.85
CA LEU A 101 -12.13 -3.20 4.59
C LEU A 101 -11.88 -2.07 3.59
N VAL A 102 -12.79 -1.11 3.48
CA VAL A 102 -12.64 0.07 2.62
C VAL A 102 -11.55 1.00 3.12
N GLU A 103 -11.47 1.23 4.44
CA GLU A 103 -10.39 2.00 5.07
C GLU A 103 -9.02 1.36 4.80
N CYS A 104 -8.88 0.05 5.01
CA CYS A 104 -7.66 -0.68 4.68
C CYS A 104 -7.35 -0.66 3.17
N ALA A 105 -8.37 -0.65 2.31
CA ALA A 105 -8.16 -0.59 0.87
C ALA A 105 -7.65 0.78 0.38
N ALA A 106 -7.92 1.86 1.11
CA ALA A 106 -7.38 3.19 0.79
C ALA A 106 -5.85 3.25 0.93
N THR A 107 -5.27 2.42 1.80
CA THR A 107 -3.83 2.28 1.99
C THR A 107 -3.26 1.03 1.33
N PHE A 108 -4.08 0.23 0.64
CA PHE A 108 -3.64 -1.02 0.01
C PHE A 108 -2.73 -0.74 -1.20
N GLY A 109 -1.51 -1.28 -1.14
CA GLY A 109 -0.49 -1.03 -2.16
C GLY A 109 0.34 0.23 -1.93
N GLN A 110 -0.01 1.06 -0.94
CA GLN A 110 0.95 2.02 -0.40
C GLN A 110 2.04 1.23 0.33
N PRO A 111 3.33 1.55 0.14
CA PRO A 111 4.38 0.92 0.93
C PRO A 111 4.14 1.29 2.40
N ILE A 112 3.69 0.33 3.20
CA ILE A 112 3.57 0.49 4.67
C ILE A 112 4.97 0.74 5.27
N HIS A 113 6.01 0.34 4.55
CA HIS A 113 7.41 0.61 4.85
C HIS A 113 8.07 1.32 3.65
N VAL A 114 7.84 2.63 3.50
CA VAL A 114 8.68 3.43 2.59
C VAL A 114 10.07 3.48 3.21
N LEU A 115 11.05 2.87 2.54
CA LEU A 115 12.46 2.99 2.92
C LEU A 115 12.92 4.41 2.59
N ASP A 116 12.90 5.27 3.59
CA ASP A 116 13.05 6.73 3.48
C ASP A 116 14.34 7.23 4.14
N ARG A 117 15.06 6.36 4.86
CA ARG A 117 16.30 6.72 5.55
C ARG A 117 17.39 5.70 5.32
N LEU A 118 18.64 6.17 5.23
CA LEU A 118 19.85 5.36 5.22
C LEU A 118 20.64 5.59 6.51
N CYS A 119 20.85 4.53 7.28
CA CYS A 119 21.65 4.59 8.51
C CYS A 119 23.13 4.75 8.17
N ARG A 120 23.80 5.77 8.72
CA ARG A 120 25.23 6.00 8.48
C ARG A 120 26.15 5.01 9.21
N GLN A 121 25.66 4.36 10.27
CA GLN A 121 26.45 3.41 11.05
C GLN A 121 26.56 2.05 10.33
N CYS A 122 25.45 1.53 9.81
CA CYS A 122 25.41 0.20 9.18
C CYS A 122 25.12 0.21 7.67
N LEU A 123 24.91 1.39 7.08
CA LEU A 123 24.58 1.57 5.65
C LEU A 123 23.35 0.77 5.20
N ARG A 124 22.43 0.50 6.13
CA ARG A 124 21.14 -0.13 5.82
C ARG A 124 20.06 0.93 5.67
N VAL A 125 19.19 0.71 4.69
CA VAL A 125 17.98 1.51 4.50
C VAL A 125 16.88 1.02 5.45
N PHE A 126 16.11 1.95 6.02
CA PHE A 126 15.01 1.64 6.92
C PHE A 126 13.85 2.62 6.71
N CYS A 127 12.66 2.25 7.22
CA CYS A 127 11.48 3.09 7.23
C CYS A 127 11.37 3.81 8.58
N SER A 128 11.40 5.14 8.58
CA SER A 128 11.44 5.94 9.80
C SER A 128 10.16 5.84 10.63
N GLU A 129 9.01 5.69 9.99
CA GLU A 129 7.73 5.50 10.68
C GLU A 129 7.62 4.12 11.34
N SER A 130 8.19 3.09 10.71
CA SER A 130 8.05 1.71 11.17
C SER A 130 9.19 1.23 12.05
N CYS A 131 10.34 1.90 11.99
CA CYS A 131 11.51 1.60 12.81
C CYS A 131 12.06 2.89 13.46
N PRO A 132 11.27 3.56 14.33
CA PRO A 132 11.69 4.80 14.97
C PRO A 132 12.95 4.60 15.84
N ASP A 133 13.12 3.41 16.41
CA ASP A 133 14.24 3.06 17.28
C ASP A 133 15.47 2.48 16.55
N HIS A 134 15.50 2.55 15.22
CA HIS A 134 16.63 2.00 14.43
C HIS A 134 17.99 2.60 14.86
N LEU A 135 18.02 3.87 15.26
CA LEU A 135 19.26 4.53 15.70
C LEU A 135 19.63 4.20 17.16
N SER A 136 18.70 3.65 17.93
CA SER A 136 18.83 3.42 19.38
C SER A 136 19.48 2.08 19.72
N HIS A 137 19.59 1.15 18.76
CA HIS A 137 20.24 -0.14 19.01
C HIS A 137 21.74 -0.08 18.72
N GLN A 138 22.49 -0.94 19.43
CA GLN A 138 23.93 -1.05 19.20
C GLN A 138 24.18 -1.68 17.83
N HIS A 139 25.04 -1.05 17.04
CA HIS A 139 25.46 -1.56 15.74
C HIS A 139 26.77 -2.33 15.93
N PRO A 140 26.76 -3.68 15.93
CA PRO A 140 27.96 -4.48 16.22
C PRO A 140 29.11 -4.20 15.23
N ASP A 141 28.79 -3.85 13.99
CA ASP A 141 29.75 -3.48 12.94
C ASP A 141 29.72 -1.97 12.61
N GLY A 142 29.16 -1.15 13.50
CA GLY A 142 28.92 0.27 13.24
C GLY A 142 30.17 1.13 13.31
N ASN A 143 30.29 2.11 12.41
CA ASN A 143 31.34 3.12 12.51
C ASN A 143 30.99 4.10 13.65
N ALA A 144 31.68 4.00 14.79
CA ALA A 144 31.40 4.81 15.99
C ALA A 144 31.47 6.33 15.74
N ALA A 145 32.29 6.77 14.77
CA ALA A 145 32.37 8.17 14.36
C ALA A 145 31.09 8.68 13.66
N ALA A 146 30.25 7.77 13.13
CA ALA A 146 28.99 8.09 12.48
C ALA A 146 27.79 8.08 13.46
N ALA A 147 27.99 7.71 14.72
CA ALA A 147 26.89 7.51 15.67
C ALA A 147 26.18 8.80 16.11
N LEU A 148 26.84 9.95 15.95
CA LEU A 148 26.30 11.27 16.28
C LEU A 148 25.66 11.99 15.10
N VAL A 149 25.56 11.33 13.94
CA VAL A 149 25.13 12.00 12.69
C VAL A 149 23.75 11.50 12.27
N GLU A 150 22.87 12.43 11.94
CA GLU A 150 21.53 12.12 11.46
C GLU A 150 21.56 11.18 10.25
N PRO A 151 20.57 10.26 10.13
CA PRO A 151 20.45 9.38 8.99
C PRO A 151 20.23 10.19 7.71
N ILE A 152 20.74 9.68 6.59
CA ILE A 152 20.59 10.32 5.28
C ILE A 152 19.16 10.14 4.80
N ILE A 153 18.57 11.21 4.27
CA ILE A 153 17.19 11.20 3.75
C ILE A 153 17.20 10.66 2.33
N ILE A 154 16.27 9.75 2.03
CA ILE A 154 16.04 9.23 0.69
C ILE A 154 14.78 9.91 0.12
N GLU A 155 14.96 10.67 -0.94
CA GLU A 155 13.88 11.36 -1.64
C GLU A 155 13.41 10.55 -2.86
N GLN A 156 12.11 10.64 -3.16
CA GLN A 156 11.58 10.09 -4.41
C GLN A 156 11.50 11.20 -5.46
N THR A 157 12.22 11.06 -6.57
CA THR A 157 12.21 12.05 -7.65
C THR A 157 12.32 11.39 -9.02
N ASN A 158 11.55 11.84 -10.01
CA ASN A 158 11.63 11.37 -11.40
C ASN A 158 11.60 9.83 -11.56
N GLY A 159 10.84 9.12 -10.70
CA GLY A 159 10.77 7.65 -10.70
C GLY A 159 11.98 6.94 -10.08
N TRP A 160 12.77 7.64 -9.27
CA TRP A 160 13.92 7.13 -8.53
C TRP A 160 13.76 7.38 -7.03
N ALA A 161 14.26 6.46 -6.22
CA ALA A 161 14.69 6.75 -4.87
C ALA A 161 16.14 7.22 -4.94
N ALA A 162 16.43 8.42 -4.43
CA ALA A 162 17.71 9.10 -4.59
C ALA A 162 18.10 9.90 -3.34
N ILE A 163 19.40 10.15 -3.18
CA ILE A 163 19.98 10.93 -2.07
C ILE A 163 20.58 12.21 -2.64
N GLU A 164 20.34 13.34 -1.99
CA GLU A 164 21.01 14.59 -2.35
C GLU A 164 22.54 14.46 -2.17
N LEU A 165 23.29 14.85 -3.20
CA LEU A 165 24.75 14.68 -3.24
C LEU A 165 25.45 15.27 -2.00
N GLY A 166 24.99 16.42 -1.50
CA GLY A 166 25.55 17.08 -0.33
C GLY A 166 25.46 16.27 0.97
N GLN A 167 24.61 15.24 1.03
CA GLN A 167 24.46 14.37 2.19
C GLN A 167 25.42 13.17 2.17
N LEU A 168 26.03 12.86 1.03
CA LEU A 168 26.96 11.75 0.88
C LEU A 168 28.41 12.17 1.26
N PRO A 169 29.21 11.26 1.83
CA PRO A 169 30.64 11.50 2.04
C PRO A 169 31.35 11.83 0.72
N ALA A 170 32.30 12.78 0.78
CA ALA A 170 33.13 13.15 -0.35
C ALA A 170 33.81 11.91 -0.95
N GLY A 171 33.65 11.70 -2.25
CA GLY A 171 34.24 10.56 -2.97
C GLY A 171 33.27 9.41 -3.27
N LEU A 172 32.18 9.25 -2.52
CA LEU A 172 31.27 8.11 -2.69
C LEU A 172 30.42 8.20 -3.97
N ALA A 173 30.16 9.41 -4.44
CA ALA A 173 29.41 9.67 -5.67
C ALA A 173 30.31 9.85 -6.91
N GLN A 174 31.63 9.67 -6.76
CA GLN A 174 32.54 9.77 -7.91
C GLN A 174 32.17 8.67 -8.92
N ASN A 175 31.94 9.08 -10.17
CA ASN A 175 31.55 8.21 -11.29
C ASN A 175 30.12 7.65 -11.25
N ILE A 176 29.22 8.20 -10.42
CA ILE A 176 27.79 7.88 -10.49
C ILE A 176 27.09 8.86 -11.44
N GLN A 177 26.30 8.33 -12.39
CA GLN A 177 25.44 9.17 -13.22
C GLN A 177 24.30 9.73 -12.36
N MET A 178 24.31 11.05 -12.17
CA MET A 178 23.34 11.76 -11.34
C MET A 178 21.97 11.86 -12.03
N VAL A 179 20.93 11.98 -11.22
CA VAL A 179 19.59 12.37 -11.67
C VAL A 179 19.28 13.77 -11.13
N LEU A 180 18.73 14.62 -11.98
CA LEU A 180 18.23 15.92 -11.56
C LEU A 180 16.87 15.74 -10.90
N SER A 181 16.67 16.36 -9.75
CA SER A 181 15.34 16.50 -9.16
C SER A 181 14.48 17.53 -9.90
N GLU A 182 13.18 17.58 -9.61
CA GLU A 182 12.26 18.56 -10.20
C GLU A 182 12.63 20.02 -9.87
N ASP A 183 13.27 20.25 -8.72
CA ASP A 183 13.77 21.55 -8.26
C ASP A 183 15.24 21.82 -8.65
N GLY A 184 15.84 20.97 -9.47
CA GLY A 184 17.16 21.20 -10.06
C GLY A 184 18.36 20.82 -9.19
N ARG A 185 18.16 20.05 -8.11
CA ARG A 185 19.24 19.50 -7.28
C ARG A 185 19.82 18.24 -7.91
N ASP A 186 21.13 18.05 -7.72
CA ASP A 186 21.83 16.83 -8.15
C ASP A 186 21.62 15.71 -7.13
N MET A 187 20.96 14.65 -7.57
CA MET A 187 20.60 13.51 -6.73
C MET A 187 21.32 12.25 -7.19
N CYS A 188 21.89 11.52 -6.24
CA CYS A 188 22.52 10.23 -6.46
C CYS A 188 21.44 9.13 -6.47
N PRO A 189 21.19 8.46 -7.61
CA PRO A 189 20.16 7.43 -7.67
C PRO A 189 20.56 6.19 -6.88
N ILE A 190 19.61 5.66 -6.09
CA ILE A 190 19.77 4.39 -5.34
C ILE A 190 19.02 3.26 -6.05
N GLN A 191 17.75 3.51 -6.39
CA GLN A 191 16.86 2.50 -6.97
C GLN A 191 15.86 3.12 -7.92
N ARG A 192 15.63 2.48 -9.06
CA ARG A 192 14.54 2.86 -9.97
C ARG A 192 13.22 2.32 -9.44
N LEU A 193 12.29 3.21 -9.15
CA LEU A 193 10.94 2.88 -8.72
C LEU A 193 10.12 2.54 -9.96
N ARG A 194 10.00 1.23 -10.26
CA ARG A 194 9.07 0.78 -11.31
C ARG A 194 7.64 0.80 -10.76
N PRO A 195 6.64 1.20 -11.56
CA PRO A 195 5.25 0.86 -11.25
C PRO A 195 5.12 -0.67 -11.24
N GLY A 196 4.79 -1.27 -10.09
CA GLY A 196 4.47 -2.70 -9.98
C GLY A 196 5.47 -3.62 -9.26
N CYS A 197 6.43 -3.09 -8.49
CA CYS A 197 7.26 -3.94 -7.63
C CYS A 197 6.50 -4.36 -6.36
N LEU A 198 6.21 -5.66 -6.24
CA LEU A 198 5.77 -6.33 -5.01
C LEU A 198 6.84 -6.17 -3.93
N PHE A 199 6.45 -5.77 -2.71
CA PHE A 199 7.25 -5.96 -1.51
C PHE A 199 6.65 -7.08 -0.68
N VAL A 200 7.47 -8.09 -0.38
CA VAL A 200 7.17 -9.17 0.58
C VAL A 200 7.53 -8.65 1.96
N ILE A 201 6.57 -8.64 2.88
CA ILE A 201 6.79 -8.36 4.30
C ILE A 201 7.18 -9.69 4.96
N PHE A 202 8.34 -9.73 5.61
CA PHE A 202 8.64 -10.77 6.60
C PHE A 202 8.09 -10.31 7.94
N SER A 203 7.27 -11.17 8.55
CA SER A 203 6.83 -11.11 9.95
C SER A 203 7.98 -11.35 10.91
#